data_AF-A0ABD1SHM5-F1
#
_entry.id   AF-A0ABD1SHM5-F1
#
_cell.length_a   1.000
_cell.length_b   1.000
_cell.length_c   1.000
_cell.angle_alpha   90.00
_cell.angle_beta   90.00
_cell.angle_gamma   90.00
#
_symmetry.space_group_name_H-M   'P 1'
#
loop_
_entity.id
_entity.type
_entity.pdbx_description
1 polymer ?
#
loop_
_entity_poly.entity_id
_entity_poly.type
_entity_poly.pdbx_seq_one_letter_code
_entity_poly.pdbx_strand_id
1 'polypeptide(L)'
;MATKSSSNSTTDPLSLKGSCPVIEGEKWSATKCIYVRLFDIPSKSSSRDCIDKDPHCPAWGLHGECERNPQYMVGSEDDLGYCRKSCKSLHRAWGLHGECERNPQYMVGSEDDLGYCRKSCKVCSS
;
A
#
# COMPACT_ATOMS: atom_id res chain seq x y z
N MET A 1 -15.84 -22.75 -11.75
CA MET A 1 -17.07 -23.33 -12.33
C MET A 1 -16.66 -24.11 -13.57
N ALA A 2 -17.10 -25.36 -13.74
CA ALA A 2 -16.80 -26.16 -14.93
C ALA A 2 -18.01 -26.12 -15.87
N THR A 3 -17.78 -25.84 -17.15
CA THR A 3 -18.85 -25.78 -18.16
C THR A 3 -18.75 -26.98 -19.08
N LYS A 4 -19.91 -27.60 -19.37
CA LYS A 4 -20.07 -28.73 -20.28
C LYS A 4 -20.54 -28.21 -21.64
N SER A 5 -19.85 -28.59 -22.72
CA SER A 5 -20.24 -28.22 -24.09
C SER A 5 -20.67 -29.45 -24.87
N SER A 6 -21.82 -29.34 -25.57
CA SER A 6 -22.39 -30.38 -26.45
C SER A 6 -22.25 -29.99 -27.93
N SER A 7 -22.49 -30.94 -28.84
CA SER A 7 -22.18 -30.90 -30.28
C SER A 7 -22.78 -29.77 -31.12
N ASN A 8 -23.64 -28.90 -30.57
CA ASN A 8 -24.28 -27.80 -31.29
C ASN A 8 -23.84 -26.42 -30.73
N SER A 9 -22.53 -26.20 -30.64
CA SER A 9 -21.94 -24.93 -30.19
C SER A 9 -21.64 -24.01 -31.39
N THR A 10 -22.30 -22.85 -31.47
CA THR A 10 -22.02 -21.83 -32.49
C THR A 10 -20.68 -21.14 -32.19
N THR A 11 -19.78 -21.11 -33.16
CA THR A 11 -18.47 -20.42 -33.05
C THR A 11 -18.62 -18.94 -33.39
N ASP A 12 -18.22 -18.06 -32.48
CA ASP A 12 -18.14 -16.62 -32.74
C ASP A 12 -16.86 -16.30 -33.54
N PRO A 13 -16.97 -15.77 -34.79
CA PRO A 13 -15.82 -15.53 -35.66
C PRO A 13 -14.95 -14.33 -35.26
N LEU A 14 -15.39 -13.50 -34.30
CA LEU A 14 -14.64 -12.35 -33.78
C LEU A 14 -13.90 -12.70 -32.48
N SER A 15 -14.09 -13.91 -31.95
CA SER A 15 -13.39 -14.34 -30.75
C SER A 15 -11.93 -14.73 -31.04
N LEU A 16 -10.98 -14.01 -30.45
CA LEU A 16 -9.57 -14.41 -30.39
C LEU A 16 -9.30 -15.63 -29.49
N LYS A 17 -10.30 -16.06 -28.70
CA LYS A 17 -10.21 -17.21 -27.80
C LYS A 17 -11.28 -18.22 -28.17
N GLY A 18 -10.93 -19.18 -29.02
CA GLY A 18 -11.79 -20.28 -29.41
C GLY A 18 -11.30 -21.60 -28.80
N SER A 19 -12.21 -22.36 -28.21
CA SER A 19 -11.98 -23.79 -27.96
C SER A 19 -12.52 -24.58 -29.16
N CYS A 20 -11.78 -25.59 -29.65
CA CYS A 20 -12.27 -26.45 -30.73
C CYS A 20 -13.60 -27.13 -30.36
N PRO A 21 -14.52 -27.30 -31.34
CA PRO A 21 -15.83 -27.90 -31.13
C PRO A 21 -15.73 -29.40 -30.80
N VAL A 22 -16.75 -29.93 -30.13
CA VAL A 22 -16.82 -31.35 -29.75
C VAL A 22 -17.44 -32.14 -30.91
N ILE A 23 -16.61 -32.90 -31.63
CA ILE A 23 -17.06 -33.75 -32.75
C ILE A 23 -17.80 -35.00 -32.27
N GLU A 24 -17.46 -35.54 -31.08
CA GLU A 24 -18.13 -36.64 -30.40
C GLU A 24 -17.78 -36.61 -28.90
N GLY A 25 -18.70 -37.00 -28.02
CA GLY A 25 -18.46 -37.07 -26.56
C GLY A 25 -18.65 -35.74 -25.82
N GLU A 26 -17.98 -35.57 -24.67
CA GLU A 26 -18.10 -34.41 -23.80
C GLU A 26 -16.74 -33.76 -23.51
N LYS A 27 -16.69 -32.42 -23.55
CA LYS A 27 -15.52 -31.63 -23.15
C LYS A 27 -15.86 -30.75 -21.95
N TRP A 28 -15.01 -30.83 -20.93
CA TRP A 28 -15.10 -30.01 -19.72
C TRP A 28 -13.99 -28.96 -19.71
N SER A 29 -14.37 -27.70 -19.51
CA SER A 29 -13.43 -26.60 -19.36
C SER A 29 -13.56 -25.99 -17.98
N ALA A 30 -12.44 -25.76 -17.31
CA ALA A 30 -12.39 -25.13 -15.99
C ALA A 30 -11.60 -23.82 -16.09
N THR A 31 -12.32 -22.71 -16.19
CA THR A 31 -11.69 -21.39 -16.18
C THR A 31 -11.48 -20.96 -14.74
N LYS A 32 -10.23 -20.78 -14.33
CA LYS A 32 -9.88 -20.16 -13.06
C LYS A 32 -9.56 -18.69 -13.30
N CYS A 33 -10.34 -17.81 -12.70
CA CYS A 33 -9.97 -16.40 -12.61
C CYS A 33 -8.82 -16.29 -11.62
N ILE A 34 -7.65 -15.85 -12.09
CA ILE A 34 -6.52 -15.52 -11.24
C ILE A 34 -6.50 -14.00 -11.15
N TYR A 35 -6.62 -13.47 -9.93
CA TYR A 35 -6.38 -12.06 -9.69
C TYR A 35 -4.87 -11.84 -9.64
N VAL A 36 -4.33 -11.35 -10.75
CA VAL A 36 -2.91 -11.03 -10.87
C VAL A 36 -2.72 -9.59 -10.41
N ARG A 37 -1.85 -9.36 -9.43
CA ARG A 37 -1.41 -8.01 -9.05
C ARG A 37 -0.75 -7.37 -10.28
N LEU A 38 -1.00 -6.09 -10.54
CA LEU A 38 -0.40 -5.36 -11.66
C LEU A 38 1.13 -5.41 -11.56
N PHE A 39 1.79 -6.03 -12.52
CA PHE A 39 3.24 -6.23 -12.54
C PHE A 39 4.03 -4.94 -12.79
N ASP A 40 3.40 -3.91 -13.36
CA ASP A 40 4.04 -2.63 -13.72
C ASP A 40 3.37 -1.43 -13.04
N ILE A 41 2.98 -1.56 -11.77
CA ILE A 41 3.00 -0.37 -10.93
C ILE A 41 4.44 -0.30 -10.46
N PRO A 42 5.28 0.63 -10.98
CA PRO A 42 6.54 0.90 -10.31
C PRO A 42 6.16 1.17 -8.87
N SER A 43 6.61 0.29 -7.97
CA SER A 43 6.51 0.59 -6.56
C SER A 43 7.17 1.95 -6.45
N LYS A 44 6.41 3.02 -6.21
CA LYS A 44 6.97 4.23 -5.65
C LYS A 44 7.50 3.78 -4.29
N SER A 45 8.75 3.33 -4.31
CA SER A 45 9.52 2.79 -3.20
C SER A 45 10.34 3.90 -2.55
N SER A 46 9.83 5.12 -2.50
CA SER A 46 10.56 6.23 -1.89
C SER A 46 9.69 7.33 -1.26
N SER A 47 8.40 7.07 -1.01
CA SER A 47 7.56 7.99 -0.22
C SER A 47 7.12 7.43 1.13
N ARG A 48 7.15 6.10 1.33
CA ARG A 48 6.49 5.41 2.45
C ARG A 48 7.39 5.13 3.65
N ASP A 49 8.69 5.38 3.52
CA ASP A 49 9.64 5.22 4.62
C ASP A 49 9.72 6.51 5.47
N CYS A 50 9.86 6.33 6.79
CA CYS A 50 10.17 7.42 7.72
C CYS A 50 11.65 7.77 7.61
N ILE A 51 12.01 8.40 6.48
CA ILE A 51 13.36 8.85 6.15
C ILE A 51 13.39 10.37 6.05
N ASP A 52 14.57 10.93 6.30
CA ASP A 52 14.86 12.30 5.92
C ASP A 52 15.30 12.31 4.47
N LYS A 53 14.68 13.18 3.68
CA LYS A 53 15.00 13.40 2.26
C LYS A 53 16.09 14.47 2.10
N ASP A 54 16.28 15.33 3.10
CA ASP A 54 17.32 16.37 3.09
C ASP A 54 18.39 16.06 4.16
N PRO A 55 19.69 16.18 3.83
CA PRO A 55 20.76 15.98 4.80
C PRO A 55 20.74 16.97 5.97
N HIS A 56 20.09 18.13 5.84
CA HIS A 56 19.99 19.14 6.92
C HIS A 56 18.82 18.88 7.87
N CYS A 57 17.94 17.92 7.57
CA CYS A 57 16.81 17.57 8.43
C CYS A 57 17.19 17.37 9.92
N PRO A 58 18.32 16.73 10.29
CA PRO A 58 18.71 16.59 11.70
C PRO A 58 19.00 17.94 12.37
N ALA A 59 19.68 18.83 11.65
CA ALA A 59 19.96 20.17 12.15
C ALA A 59 18.67 20.96 12.30
N TRP A 60 17.82 21.00 11.27
CA TRP A 60 16.54 21.71 11.30
C TRP A 60 15.58 21.17 12.37
N GLY A 61 15.53 19.85 12.55
CA GLY A 61 14.77 19.22 13.62
C GLY A 61 15.23 19.66 15.01
N LEU A 62 16.54 19.80 15.22
CA LEU A 62 17.09 20.33 16.48
C LEU A 62 16.83 21.83 16.68
N HIS A 63 16.72 22.59 15.59
CA HIS A 63 16.45 24.04 15.62
C HIS A 63 14.94 24.37 15.65
N GLY A 64 14.07 23.37 15.81
CA GLY A 64 12.62 23.57 16.00
C GLY A 64 11.85 23.79 14.70
N GLU A 65 12.41 23.48 13.53
CA GLU A 65 11.72 23.62 12.24
C GLU A 65 10.48 22.72 12.13
N CYS A 66 10.36 21.69 12.95
CA CYS A 66 9.17 20.85 13.02
C CYS A 66 7.90 21.61 13.45
N GLU A 67 8.06 22.65 14.26
CA GLU A 67 6.96 23.50 14.73
C GLU A 67 6.84 24.77 13.88
N ARG A 68 7.98 25.31 13.43
CA ARG A 68 8.04 26.55 12.63
C ARG A 68 7.69 26.32 11.17
N ASN A 69 7.99 25.14 10.64
CA ASN A 69 7.78 24.75 9.25
C ASN A 69 7.24 23.29 9.14
N PRO A 70 6.07 23.00 9.75
CA PRO A 70 5.54 21.65 9.83
C PRO A 70 5.19 21.07 8.45
N GLN A 71 4.74 21.90 7.51
CA GLN A 71 4.38 21.45 6.17
C GLN A 71 5.59 20.92 5.40
N TYR A 72 6.74 21.60 5.46
CA TYR A 72 7.95 21.10 4.81
C TYR A 72 8.52 19.90 5.55
N MET A 73 8.55 19.95 6.88
CA MET A 73 9.26 18.95 7.66
C MET A 73 8.47 17.64 7.80
N VAL A 74 7.18 17.73 8.14
CA VAL A 74 6.30 16.58 8.43
C VAL A 74 5.34 16.31 7.27
N GLY A 75 4.79 17.36 6.66
CA GLY A 75 3.78 17.26 5.59
C GLY A 75 2.37 17.64 6.05
N SER A 76 1.39 17.29 5.22
CA SER A 76 -0.05 17.41 5.45
C SER A 76 -0.74 16.07 5.17
N GLU A 77 -2.08 16.04 5.16
CA GLU A 77 -2.84 14.82 4.81
C GLU A 77 -2.56 14.35 3.38
N ASP A 78 -2.37 15.30 2.46
CA ASP A 78 -2.19 15.05 1.03
C ASP A 78 -0.71 14.95 0.60
N ASP A 79 0.22 15.47 1.40
CA ASP A 79 1.64 15.51 1.06
C ASP A 79 2.57 15.12 2.21
N LEU A 80 3.64 14.44 1.85
CA LEU A 80 4.56 13.75 2.70
C LEU A 80 5.85 14.58 2.86
N GLY A 81 6.04 15.20 4.02
CA GLY A 81 7.15 16.14 4.30
C GLY A 81 8.55 15.55 4.17
N TYR A 82 9.55 16.42 4.08
CA TYR A 82 10.93 16.09 3.75
C TYR A 82 11.77 15.59 4.92
N CYS A 83 11.39 15.90 6.17
CA CYS A 83 12.23 15.69 7.36
C CYS A 83 11.54 14.90 8.48
N ARG A 84 10.68 13.94 8.09
CA ARG A 84 9.83 13.18 9.00
C ARG A 84 10.60 12.38 10.05
N LYS A 85 11.81 11.90 9.72
CA LYS A 85 12.64 11.13 10.67
C LYS A 85 13.20 12.07 11.74
N SER A 86 13.74 13.21 11.33
CA SER A 86 14.31 14.21 12.24
C SER A 86 13.28 14.92 13.09
N CYS A 87 12.07 15.11 12.58
CA CYS A 87 10.99 15.71 13.36
C CYS A 87 10.32 14.79 14.37
N LYS A 88 10.74 13.52 14.44
CA LYS A 88 10.21 12.53 15.38
C LYS A 88 8.68 12.63 15.43
N SER A 89 8.06 12.71 14.24
CA SER A 89 6.73 13.26 13.95
C SER A 89 5.84 13.36 15.19
N LEU A 90 5.43 14.58 15.51
CA LEU A 90 4.84 15.13 16.74
C LEU A 90 3.72 14.34 17.46
N HIS A 91 3.43 13.09 17.11
CA HIS A 91 2.51 12.20 17.82
C HIS A 91 3.17 11.51 19.03
N ARG A 92 4.15 12.15 19.68
CA ARG A 92 4.69 11.70 20.98
C ARG A 92 3.59 11.77 22.05
N ALA A 93 2.78 12.83 22.03
CA ALA A 93 1.64 12.98 22.94
C ALA A 93 0.62 11.84 22.74
N TRP A 94 0.18 11.57 21.52
CA TRP A 94 -0.81 10.52 21.24
C TRP A 94 -0.31 9.12 21.60
N GLY A 95 0.97 8.82 21.37
CA GLY A 95 1.58 7.58 21.86
C GLY A 95 1.57 7.45 23.39
N LEU A 96 1.81 8.55 24.12
CA LEU A 96 1.78 8.58 25.60
C LEU A 96 0.36 8.55 26.18
N HIS A 97 -0.65 8.94 25.41
CA HIS A 97 -2.06 8.96 25.82
C HIS A 97 -2.81 7.64 25.54
N GLY A 98 -2.10 6.56 25.21
CA GLY A 98 -2.69 5.22 25.00
C GLY A 98 -3.29 5.02 23.61
N GLU A 99 -3.07 5.94 22.66
CA GLU A 99 -3.64 5.83 21.31
C GLU A 99 -3.02 4.68 20.51
N CYS A 100 -1.85 4.17 20.90
CA CYS A 100 -1.28 2.97 20.30
C CYS A 100 -2.15 1.72 20.51
N GLU A 101 -2.88 1.65 21.63
CA GLU A 101 -3.80 0.55 21.95
C GLU A 101 -5.22 0.88 21.48
N ARG A 102 -5.63 2.15 21.58
CA ARG A 102 -6.97 2.60 21.21
C ARG A 102 -7.16 2.72 19.71
N ASN A 103 -6.11 3.08 18.97
CA ASN A 103 -6.13 3.28 17.53
C ASN A 103 -4.89 2.68 16.83
N PRO A 104 -4.68 1.36 16.93
CA PRO A 104 -3.48 0.70 16.43
C PRO A 104 -3.33 0.78 14.91
N GLN A 105 -4.41 0.79 14.13
CA GLN A 105 -4.31 0.95 12.67
C GLN A 105 -3.83 2.35 12.28
N TYR A 106 -4.27 3.40 12.97
CA TYR A 106 -3.80 4.75 12.68
C TYR A 106 -2.38 5.00 13.20
N MET A 107 -2.06 4.44 14.37
CA MET A 107 -0.79 4.69 15.04
C MET A 107 0.32 3.73 14.57
N VAL A 108 0.06 2.43 14.57
CA VAL A 108 0.98 1.37 14.15
C VAL A 108 0.72 0.96 12.71
N GLY A 109 -0.51 0.91 12.24
CA GLY A 109 -0.85 0.34 10.94
C GLY A 109 -1.29 -1.12 11.03
N SER A 110 -1.59 -1.69 9.87
CA SER A 110 -1.91 -3.10 9.68
C SER A 110 -0.84 -3.79 8.82
N GLU A 111 -1.14 -5.00 8.36
CA GLU A 111 -0.32 -5.76 7.42
C GLU A 111 -0.24 -5.06 6.05
N ASP A 112 -1.26 -4.27 5.69
CA ASP A 112 -1.40 -3.60 4.39
C ASP A 112 -1.24 -2.07 4.47
N ASP A 113 -1.29 -1.48 5.68
CA ASP A 113 -1.26 -0.04 5.91
C ASP A 113 -0.20 0.36 6.96
N LEU A 114 0.63 1.35 6.65
CA LEU A 114 1.67 1.82 7.57
C LEU A 114 1.12 2.99 8.37
N GLY A 115 0.79 2.75 9.64
CA GLY A 115 0.28 3.79 10.53
C GLY A 115 1.28 4.93 10.73
N TYR A 116 0.74 6.09 11.06
CA TYR A 116 1.43 7.38 11.06
C TYR A 116 2.43 7.56 12.21
N CYS A 117 2.48 6.64 13.18
CA CYS A 117 3.16 6.84 14.48
C CYS A 117 3.93 5.63 15.00
N ARG A 118 4.38 4.73 14.12
CA ARG A 118 5.05 3.48 14.53
C ARG A 118 6.21 3.68 15.51
N LYS A 119 6.93 4.81 15.43
CA LYS A 119 7.98 5.19 16.40
C LYS A 119 7.43 5.58 17.77
N SER A 120 6.31 6.30 17.84
CA SER A 120 5.65 6.66 19.11
C SER A 120 5.11 5.43 19.84
N CYS A 121 4.74 4.38 19.09
CA CYS A 121 4.30 3.10 19.64
C CYS A 121 5.44 2.10 19.89
N LYS A 122 6.71 2.53 19.76
CA LYS A 122 7.90 1.69 19.94
C LYS A 122 7.96 0.45 19.02
N VAL A 123 7.22 0.48 17.90
CA VAL A 123 7.16 -0.62 16.92
C VAL A 123 8.27 -0.51 15.88
N CYS A 124 8.76 0.71 15.60
CA CYS A 124 9.98 0.90 14.81
C CYS A 124 11.18 1.10 15.74
N SER A 125 12.17 0.21 15.64
CA SER A 125 13.51 0.46 16.16
C SER A 125 14.26 1.43 15.24
N SER A 126 15.18 2.20 15.86
CA SER A 126 16.05 3.28 15.33
C SER A 126 16.30 3.33 13.82
#